data_AF-A0A9D1E280-F1
#
_entry.id   AF-A0A9D1E280-F1
#
_cell.length_a   1.000
_cell.length_b   1.000
_cell.length_c   1.000
_cell.angle_alpha   90.00
_cell.angle_beta   90.00
_cell.angle_gamma   90.00
#
_symmetry.space_group_name_H-M   'P 1'
#
loop_
_entity.id
_entity.type
_entity.pdbx_description
1 polymer ?
#
loop_
_entity_poly.entity_id
_entity_poly.type
_entity_poly.pdbx_seq_one_letter_code
_entity_poly.pdbx_strand_id
1 'polypeptide(L)'
;MNTQALLSVVADQREELLSNDCSELCSRHEESRLDLKSYRAQVVIGVRRCGKSTLCEMFLKQSGAEFAYVNFDDDRMKDMEASDLDR
;
A
#
# COMPACT_ATOMS: atom_id res chain seq x y z
N MET A 1 -12.85 -2.99 -16.40
CA MET A 1 -13.73 -2.75 -15.22
C MET A 1 -14.41 -1.37 -15.31
N ASN A 2 -15.52 -1.10 -14.58
CA ASN A 2 -16.12 0.26 -14.56
C ASN A 2 -15.26 1.19 -13.67
N THR A 3 -14.88 2.37 -14.19
CA THR A 3 -14.09 3.38 -13.45
C THR A 3 -14.72 3.80 -12.12
N GLN A 4 -16.05 3.93 -12.04
CA GLN A 4 -16.72 4.24 -10.78
C GLN A 4 -16.55 3.13 -9.73
N ALA A 5 -16.53 1.87 -10.16
CA ALA A 5 -16.30 0.74 -9.28
C ALA A 5 -14.86 0.74 -8.76
N LEU A 6 -13.88 0.98 -9.63
CA LEU A 6 -12.46 1.16 -9.25
C LEU A 6 -12.29 2.26 -8.21
N LEU A 7 -12.87 3.43 -8.46
CA LEU A 7 -12.80 4.57 -7.54
C LEU A 7 -13.42 4.25 -6.18
N SER A 8 -14.55 3.55 -6.15
CA SER A 8 -15.17 3.09 -4.91
C SER A 8 -14.25 2.14 -4.15
N VAL A 9 -13.66 1.15 -4.83
CA VAL A 9 -12.75 0.19 -4.18
C VAL A 9 -11.52 0.89 -3.61
N VAL A 10 -10.90 1.80 -4.37
CA VAL A 10 -9.73 2.56 -3.90
C VAL A 10 -10.10 3.50 -2.76
N ALA A 11 -11.29 4.10 -2.78
CA ALA A 11 -11.78 4.94 -1.67
C ALA A 11 -11.95 4.11 -0.39
N ASP A 12 -12.58 2.93 -0.47
CA ASP A 12 -12.73 2.02 0.67
C ASP A 12 -11.37 1.58 1.21
N GLN A 13 -10.44 1.21 0.32
CA GLN A 13 -9.07 0.84 0.69
C GLN A 13 -8.34 1.98 1.42
N ARG A 14 -8.57 3.23 1.00
CA ARG A 14 -8.02 4.42 1.67
C ARG A 14 -8.60 4.58 3.07
N GLU A 15 -9.90 4.41 3.23
CA GLU A 15 -10.56 4.51 4.54
C GLU A 15 -10.06 3.44 5.51
N GLU A 16 -9.94 2.19 5.04
CA GLU A 16 -9.35 1.09 5.81
C GLU A 16 -7.92 1.42 6.24
N LEU A 17 -7.08 1.86 5.30
CA LEU A 17 -5.71 2.25 5.59
C LEU A 17 -5.64 3.40 6.61
N LEU A 18 -6.51 4.41 6.50
CA LEU A 18 -6.54 5.52 7.46
C LEU A 18 -7.00 5.10 8.86
N SER A 19 -7.84 4.06 8.95
CA SER A 19 -8.35 3.53 10.22
C SER A 19 -7.30 2.76 11.03
N ASN A 20 -6.23 2.28 10.39
CA ASN A 20 -5.15 1.56 11.04
C ASN A 20 -4.31 2.50 11.93
N ASP A 21 -4.36 2.26 13.24
CA ASP A 21 -3.49 2.94 14.19
C ASP A 21 -2.07 2.34 14.14
N CYS A 22 -1.10 3.12 13.67
CA CYS A 22 0.30 2.70 13.61
C CYS A 22 1.09 2.99 14.89
N SER A 23 0.49 3.64 15.90
CA SER A 23 1.17 3.96 17.16
C SER A 23 1.50 2.72 17.99
N GLU A 24 0.72 1.64 17.84
CA GLU A 24 0.92 0.37 18.54
C GLU A 24 1.88 -0.59 17.81
N LEU A 25 2.38 -0.21 16.63
CA LEU A 25 3.25 -1.08 15.83
C LEU A 25 4.69 -1.09 16.35
N CYS A 26 5.31 -2.27 16.31
CA CYS A 26 6.72 -2.43 16.70
C CYS A 26 7.66 -1.96 15.58
N SER A 27 8.66 -1.15 15.96
CA SER A 27 9.75 -0.77 15.07
C SER A 27 10.55 -1.99 14.59
N ARG A 28 11.06 -1.92 13.37
CA ARG A 28 11.85 -2.93 12.69
C ARG A 28 13.14 -2.34 12.14
N HIS A 29 14.21 -3.12 12.17
CA HIS A 29 15.50 -2.69 11.66
C HIS A 29 15.45 -2.36 10.15
N GLU A 30 14.62 -3.08 9.40
CA GLU A 30 14.46 -2.93 7.95
C GLU A 30 13.94 -1.56 7.52
N GLU A 31 13.26 -0.81 8.40
CA GLU A 31 12.79 0.56 8.11
C GLU A 31 13.95 1.46 7.68
N SER A 32 15.12 1.30 8.31
CA SER A 32 16.33 2.08 8.00
C SER A 32 16.87 1.86 6.58
N ARG A 33 16.38 0.84 5.87
CA ARG A 33 16.78 0.49 4.51
C ARG A 33 15.87 1.08 3.44
N LEU A 34 14.71 1.62 3.85
CA LEU A 34 13.77 2.27 2.97
C LEU A 34 14.12 3.76 2.83
N ASP A 35 14.10 4.27 1.60
CA ASP A 35 14.44 5.66 1.31
C ASP A 35 13.42 6.31 0.38
N LEU A 36 12.59 7.22 0.90
CA LEU A 36 11.60 7.94 0.10
C LEU A 36 12.20 8.95 -0.89
N LYS A 37 13.47 9.31 -0.73
CA LYS A 37 14.16 10.25 -1.64
C LYS A 37 14.83 9.54 -2.81
N SER A 38 14.85 8.22 -2.80
CA SER A 38 15.43 7.41 -3.87
C SER A 38 14.55 7.45 -5.11
N TYR A 39 15.16 7.71 -6.27
CA TYR A 39 14.50 7.60 -7.59
C TYR A 39 14.35 6.15 -8.09
N ARG A 40 14.68 5.16 -7.25
CA ARG A 40 14.61 3.74 -7.61
C ARG A 40 13.36 3.10 -7.02
N ALA A 41 12.75 2.20 -7.79
CA ALA A 41 11.73 1.30 -7.27
C ALA A 41 12.34 0.46 -6.14
N GLN A 42 11.67 0.45 -4.99
CA GLN A 42 12.05 -0.34 -3.82
C GLN A 42 11.00 -1.41 -3.60
N VAL A 43 11.46 -2.66 -3.42
CA VAL A 43 10.58 -3.82 -3.28
C VAL A 43 10.86 -4.49 -1.94
N VAL A 44 9.83 -4.58 -1.11
CA VAL A 44 9.89 -5.28 0.19
C VAL A 44 9.40 -6.72 0.02
N ILE A 45 10.31 -7.68 0.22
CA ILE A 45 10.04 -9.11 0.04
C ILE A 45 10.12 -9.88 1.35
N GLY A 46 9.62 -11.12 1.36
CA GLY A 46 9.61 -11.98 2.56
C GLY A 46 8.44 -12.96 2.60
N VAL A 47 8.48 -13.90 3.54
CA VAL A 47 7.50 -15.00 3.68
C VAL A 47 6.08 -14.52 4.00
N ARG A 48 5.07 -15.37 3.77
CA ARG A 48 3.67 -15.07 4.12
C ARG A 48 3.57 -14.75 5.62
N ARG A 49 2.78 -13.73 5.99
CA ARG A 49 2.57 -13.26 7.38
C ARG A 49 3.78 -12.63 8.08
N CYS A 50 4.88 -12.32 7.39
CA CYS A 50 5.97 -11.56 8.03
C CYS A 50 5.69 -10.06 8.21
N GLY A 51 4.53 -9.54 7.78
CA GLY A 51 4.13 -8.14 7.99
C GLY A 51 4.79 -7.14 7.04
N LYS A 52 4.99 -7.51 5.77
CA LYS A 52 5.57 -6.61 4.74
C LYS A 52 4.70 -5.38 4.48
N SER A 53 3.40 -5.59 4.28
CA SER A 53 2.43 -4.51 4.08
C SER A 53 2.41 -3.57 5.29
N THR A 54 2.38 -4.15 6.50
CA THR A 54 2.44 -3.39 7.76
C THR A 54 3.72 -2.56 7.89
N LEU A 55 4.88 -3.09 7.48
CA LEU A 55 6.14 -2.34 7.46
C LEU A 55 6.08 -1.16 6.49
N CYS A 56 5.61 -1.37 5.25
CA CYS A 56 5.48 -0.30 4.26
C CYS A 56 4.51 0.78 4.72
N GLU A 57 3.34 0.39 5.24
CA GLU A 57 2.33 1.30 5.76
C GLU A 57 2.87 2.14 6.92
N MET A 58 3.50 1.50 7.90
CA MET A 58 4.09 2.18 9.06
C MET A 58 5.16 3.18 8.62
N PHE A 59 6.09 2.77 7.74
CA PHE A 59 7.15 3.64 7.24
C PHE A 59 6.59 4.85 6.49
N LEU A 60 5.60 4.64 5.61
CA LEU A 60 4.96 5.72 4.85
C LEU A 60 4.21 6.68 5.77
N LYS A 61 3.40 6.19 6.71
CA LYS A 61 2.67 7.03 7.67
C LYS A 61 3.60 7.82 8.59
N GLN A 62 4.63 7.20 9.15
CA GLN A 62 5.60 7.87 10.02
C GLN A 62 6.43 8.92 9.29
N SER A 63 6.66 8.76 7.99
CA SER A 63 7.35 9.77 7.18
C SER A 63 6.56 11.06 6.98
N GLY A 64 5.24 11.03 7.17
CA GLY A 64 4.33 12.13 6.88
C GLY A 64 4.22 12.46 5.39
N ALA A 65 4.73 11.61 4.49
CA ALA A 65 4.61 11.80 3.06
C ALA A 65 3.17 11.58 2.59
N GLU A 66 2.74 12.34 1.59
CA GLU A 66 1.53 12.02 0.84
C GLU A 66 1.84 10.85 -0.11
N PHE A 67 1.03 9.81 -0.08
CA PHE A 67 1.24 8.61 -0.90
C PHE A 67 -0.07 8.04 -1.42
N ALA A 68 0.01 7.39 -2.58
CA ALA A 68 -1.09 6.59 -3.12
C ALA A 68 -0.94 5.14 -2.66
N TYR A 69 -2.07 4.48 -2.41
CA TYR A 69 -2.14 3.07 -2.03
C TYR A 69 -3.16 2.36 -2.90
N VAL A 70 -2.83 1.14 -3.32
CA VAL A 70 -3.76 0.23 -4.00
C VAL A 70 -3.38 -1.20 -3.63
N ASN A 71 -4.38 -1.97 -3.22
CA ASN A 71 -4.24 -3.41 -3.05
C ASN A 71 -4.83 -4.13 -4.26
N PHE A 72 -3.96 -4.63 -5.14
CA PHE A 72 -4.38 -5.38 -6.33
C PHE A 72 -4.86 -6.81 -6.01
N ASP A 73 -4.57 -7.33 -4.81
CA ASP A 73 -5.07 -8.64 -4.35
C ASP A 73 -6.50 -8.54 -3.77
N ASP A 74 -7.14 -7.36 -3.79
CA ASP A 74 -8.53 -7.19 -3.39
C ASP A 74 -9.44 -7.98 -4.35
N ASP A 75 -10.29 -8.87 -3.80
CA ASP A 75 -11.18 -9.73 -4.59
C ASP A 75 -12.09 -8.93 -5.55
N ARG A 76 -12.37 -7.66 -5.23
CA ARG A 76 -13.17 -6.75 -6.06
C ARG A 76 -12.41 -6.25 -7.29
N MET A 77 -11.08 -6.36 -7.30
CA MET A 77 -10.20 -6.02 -8.42
C MET A 77 -9.78 -7.23 -9.27
N LYS A 78 -10.25 -8.45 -8.95
CA LYS A 78 -9.81 -9.70 -9.61
C LYS A 78 -9.96 -9.72 -11.14
N ASP A 79 -10.95 -9.01 -11.67
CA ASP A 79 -11.29 -8.95 -13.10
C ASP A 79 -10.66 -7.72 -13.78
N MET A 80 -9.78 -6.99 -13.09
CA MET A 80 -9.07 -5.85 -13.65
C MET A 80 -7.94 -6.32 -14.56
N GLU A 81 -7.88 -5.76 -15.76
CA GLU A 81 -6.82 -6.05 -16.73
C GLU A 81 -5.83 -4.89 -16.83
N ALA A 82 -4.63 -5.14 -17.36
CA ALA A 82 -3.64 -4.08 -17.59
C ALA A 82 -4.21 -2.96 -18.49
N SER A 83 -5.06 -3.32 -19.45
CA SER A 83 -5.76 -2.39 -20.36
C SER A 83 -6.70 -1.41 -19.63
N ASP A 84 -7.13 -1.74 -18.41
CA ASP A 84 -7.94 -0.84 -17.58
C ASP A 84 -7.10 0.31 -16.96
N LEU A 85 -5.76 0.20 -16.97
CA LEU A 85 -4.82 1.21 -16.44
C LEU A 85 -4.23 2.13 -17.51
N ASP A 86 -4.46 1.84 -18.80
CA ASP A 86 -3.87 2.58 -19.92
C ASP A 86 -4.65 3.86 -20.32
N ARG A 87 -5.67 4.25 -19.54
CA ARG A 87 -6.61 5.35 -19.87
C ARG A 87 -6.51 6.55 -18.94
#